data_AF-A0A2N7FFK6-F1
#
_entry.id   AF-A0A2N7FFK6-F1
#
_cell.length_a   1.000
_cell.length_b   1.000
_cell.length_c   1.000
_cell.angle_alpha   90.00
_cell.angle_beta   90.00
_cell.angle_gamma   90.00
#
_symmetry.space_group_name_H-M   'P 1'
#
loop_
_entity.id
_entity.type
_entity.pdbx_description
1 polymer ?
#
loop_
_entity_poly.entity_id
_entity_poly.type
_entity_poly.pdbx_seq_one_letter_code
_entity_poly.pdbx_strand_id
1 'polypeptide(L)'
;MTDSILNPSTASNVQSATNVSPFEPSGSSKNEFLKRFTGHKLRKNAKAKIAKLLEYADTLILKTQSMGMDDCFRSNEPVTMDKSEFWDWYEKNYSDMVILLTIREGALVKVQVCDCIYHFSNDVVMTFSLDGEEAQSTIIEGECSEVEGTEEVKEPVQLAPFDQYVHLEKTAVVKQVIIDWSESNLLSDGNAYTLDDYNKKASQEAMEMGRNNGYTKTMMYIEFDNGDLERFRHDIDADHPTLNHYYAAVTETKLMGLSKVRFTFEQVTKALIDGYLSPLNSDEKKPTPPPQDNTRKVVALGDYQERQEAKRDRLEERAAKAAAVSNERFNTASTLGKMLPFGQPILVGHHSEAKHRKHAESINTNMRKSVEAQDKAEYLSRRADSVGSAGIASDDPEAVEKLKKKLEGLIKSHELMKAVNKIVRSSHMTEEDKIEYLVNTHGQTEERAKKLLRPCEFFGKFGFDTYALQNSNANIRTTRKRLDHLEALHNEAPLQGNGEAMGTAWELYEEEGRIKFSFDGIPAEEVRKKLKSNGFKWSRYSKAWVRKLTPNAVFVTKRLITLFD
;
A
#
# COMPACT_ATOMS: atom_id res chain seq x y z
N MET A 1 -19.03 0.32 50.87
CA MET A 1 -20.36 0.29 50.23
C MET A 1 -20.18 0.72 48.78
N THR A 2 -21.07 0.33 47.88
CA THR A 2 -20.94 0.57 46.43
C THR A 2 -22.12 1.38 45.94
N ASP A 3 -21.94 2.69 45.80
CA ASP A 3 -22.96 3.57 45.24
C ASP A 3 -22.77 3.70 43.73
N SER A 4 -23.85 3.42 42.99
CA SER A 4 -23.91 3.46 41.54
C SER A 4 -23.98 4.90 41.04
N ILE A 5 -23.23 5.23 39.99
CA ILE A 5 -23.38 6.50 39.26
C ILE A 5 -23.83 6.20 37.83
N LEU A 6 -24.91 6.86 37.42
CA LEU A 6 -25.55 6.74 36.11
C LEU A 6 -24.76 7.53 35.05
N ASN A 7 -24.71 6.99 33.82
CA ASN A 7 -24.19 7.73 32.66
C ASN A 7 -25.24 8.72 32.14
N PRO A 8 -24.96 10.04 32.04
CA PRO A 8 -25.67 10.93 31.13
C PRO A 8 -25.17 10.73 29.68
N SER A 9 -25.99 11.11 28.71
CA SER A 9 -25.74 10.91 27.27
C SER A 9 -24.68 11.86 26.70
N THR A 10 -23.93 11.36 25.71
CA THR A 10 -22.93 12.15 24.97
C THR A 10 -23.60 13.04 23.91
N ALA A 11 -23.22 14.32 23.86
CA ALA A 11 -23.66 15.26 22.83
C ALA A 11 -22.46 16.01 22.21
N SER A 12 -22.55 16.26 20.90
CA SER A 12 -21.79 17.27 20.11
C SER A 12 -20.33 17.55 20.50
N ASN A 13 -19.39 16.81 19.90
CA ASN A 13 -17.96 17.14 19.93
C ASN A 13 -17.64 18.28 18.94
N VAL A 14 -17.64 19.54 19.40
CA VAL A 14 -17.21 20.70 18.61
C VAL A 14 -15.71 20.91 18.82
N GLN A 15 -14.90 20.56 17.82
CA GLN A 15 -13.46 20.78 17.85
C GLN A 15 -13.11 22.20 17.38
N SER A 16 -12.65 23.04 18.31
CA SER A 16 -12.00 24.32 17.99
C SER A 16 -10.59 24.06 17.43
N ALA A 17 -10.26 24.72 16.32
CA ALA A 17 -8.94 24.59 15.68
C ALA A 17 -7.86 25.33 16.49
N THR A 18 -6.66 24.74 16.57
CA THR A 18 -5.48 25.38 17.20
C THR A 18 -4.54 25.91 16.12
N ASN A 19 -4.19 27.19 16.18
CA ASN A 19 -3.24 27.82 15.26
C ASN A 19 -1.80 27.36 15.51
N VAL A 20 -1.01 27.24 14.43
CA VAL A 20 0.46 27.16 14.43
C VAL A 20 0.99 28.11 13.33
N SER A 21 2.21 28.63 13.50
CA SER A 21 2.76 29.81 12.78
C SER A 21 3.23 29.59 11.33
N PRO A 22 3.47 30.66 10.54
CA PRO A 22 3.50 30.60 9.08
C PRO A 22 4.90 30.54 8.42
N PHE A 23 4.97 29.72 7.36
CA PHE A 23 5.87 29.73 6.19
C PHE A 23 5.00 29.20 5.02
N GLU A 24 5.09 29.60 3.74
CA GLU A 24 5.88 30.63 3.02
C GLU A 24 5.06 31.10 1.78
N PRO A 25 5.49 32.08 0.95
CA PRO A 25 4.58 32.78 0.04
C PRO A 25 4.19 32.03 -1.25
N SER A 26 2.87 31.96 -1.47
CA SER A 26 2.19 31.92 -2.78
C SER A 26 2.73 30.99 -3.88
N GLY A 27 2.44 29.70 -3.74
CA GLY A 27 1.77 29.00 -4.84
C GLY A 27 0.29 29.41 -4.83
N SER A 28 -0.33 29.64 -6.00
CA SER A 28 -1.75 30.02 -6.07
C SER A 28 -2.65 28.95 -5.43
N SER A 29 -3.54 29.37 -4.52
CA SER A 29 -4.42 28.44 -3.78
C SER A 29 -5.37 27.68 -4.71
N LYS A 30 -5.71 28.26 -5.87
CA LYS A 30 -6.42 27.63 -6.99
C LYS A 30 -5.61 26.46 -7.54
N ASN A 31 -4.37 26.71 -7.98
CA ASN A 31 -3.50 25.69 -8.60
C ASN A 31 -3.21 24.51 -7.65
N GLU A 32 -3.00 24.76 -6.36
CA GLU A 32 -2.77 23.70 -5.36
C GLU A 32 -4.06 22.91 -5.06
N PHE A 33 -5.23 23.57 -5.05
CA PHE A 33 -6.53 22.91 -4.87
C PHE A 33 -6.92 22.02 -6.07
N LEU A 34 -6.72 22.48 -7.30
CA LEU A 34 -7.06 21.74 -8.53
C LEU A 34 -6.22 20.48 -8.72
N LYS A 35 -4.97 20.45 -8.23
CA LYS A 35 -4.09 19.27 -8.24
C LYS A 35 -4.43 18.19 -7.20
N ARG A 36 -5.37 18.45 -6.27
CA ARG A 36 -5.83 17.48 -5.26
C ARG A 36 -6.92 16.51 -5.77
N PHE A 37 -7.29 16.58 -7.06
CA PHE A 37 -8.31 15.72 -7.67
C PHE A 37 -7.67 14.66 -8.58
N THR A 38 -7.79 13.39 -8.20
CA THR A 38 -7.25 12.22 -8.95
C THR A 38 -8.32 11.30 -9.53
N GLY A 39 -9.59 11.53 -9.22
CA GLY A 39 -10.72 10.69 -9.66
C GLY A 39 -11.64 11.41 -10.64
N HIS A 40 -12.20 10.67 -11.60
CA HIS A 40 -13.04 11.19 -12.70
C HIS A 40 -14.51 11.49 -12.32
N LYS A 41 -14.89 11.32 -11.04
CA LYS A 41 -16.26 11.57 -10.55
C LYS A 41 -16.24 12.20 -9.15
N LEU A 42 -17.19 13.09 -8.87
CA LEU A 42 -17.39 13.71 -7.55
C LEU A 42 -18.73 13.28 -6.93
N ARG A 43 -18.79 13.12 -5.60
CA ARG A 43 -20.04 12.77 -4.90
C ARG A 43 -20.92 14.02 -4.72
N LYS A 44 -22.20 13.94 -5.10
CA LYS A 44 -23.16 15.06 -4.99
C LYS A 44 -23.46 15.56 -3.56
N ASN A 45 -23.09 14.80 -2.52
CA ASN A 45 -23.16 15.30 -1.14
C ASN A 45 -21.94 16.15 -0.73
N ALA A 46 -20.91 16.28 -1.57
CA ALA A 46 -19.69 17.04 -1.27
C ALA A 46 -19.84 18.56 -1.50
N LYS A 47 -20.96 19.18 -1.07
CA LYS A 47 -21.30 20.60 -1.31
C LYS A 47 -20.14 21.57 -1.02
N ALA A 48 -19.41 21.37 0.07
CA ALA A 48 -18.26 22.21 0.43
C ALA A 48 -17.06 22.14 -0.56
N LYS A 49 -16.90 21.05 -1.33
CA LYS A 49 -15.93 21.00 -2.44
C LYS A 49 -16.47 21.67 -3.69
N ILE A 50 -17.77 21.51 -3.96
CA ILE A 50 -18.46 22.09 -5.12
C ILE A 50 -18.49 23.62 -5.00
N ALA A 51 -18.74 24.17 -3.80
CA ALA A 51 -18.66 25.60 -3.54
C ALA A 51 -17.28 26.19 -3.88
N LYS A 52 -16.18 25.51 -3.51
CA LYS A 52 -14.82 25.94 -3.86
C LYS A 52 -14.48 25.78 -5.35
N LEU A 53 -15.07 24.79 -6.03
CA LEU A 53 -14.96 24.69 -7.49
C LEU A 53 -15.73 25.82 -8.18
N LEU A 54 -16.92 26.19 -7.68
CA LEU A 54 -17.69 27.33 -8.18
C LEU A 54 -16.96 28.66 -7.93
N GLU A 55 -16.31 28.82 -6.78
CA GLU A 55 -15.43 29.95 -6.44
C GLU A 55 -14.30 30.10 -7.46
N TYR A 56 -13.49 29.05 -7.65
CA TYR A 56 -12.33 29.04 -8.56
C TYR A 56 -12.62 28.85 -10.06
N ALA A 57 -13.89 28.66 -10.46
CA ALA A 57 -14.25 28.47 -11.87
C ALA A 57 -14.11 29.78 -12.67
N ASP A 58 -13.39 29.71 -13.79
CA ASP A 58 -13.12 30.84 -14.69
C ASP A 58 -14.27 31.05 -15.69
N THR A 59 -14.94 29.98 -16.12
CA THR A 59 -16.24 30.05 -16.82
C THR A 59 -17.25 29.10 -16.20
N LEU A 60 -18.53 29.48 -16.26
CA LEU A 60 -19.68 28.67 -15.86
C LEU A 60 -20.70 28.70 -17.00
N ILE A 61 -20.88 27.58 -17.69
CA ILE A 61 -21.65 27.50 -18.93
C ILE A 61 -22.69 26.38 -18.82
N LEU A 62 -23.97 26.74 -18.94
CA LEU A 62 -25.07 25.80 -19.11
C LEU A 62 -25.18 25.42 -20.59
N LYS A 63 -25.07 24.12 -20.88
CA LYS A 63 -25.43 23.53 -22.17
C LYS A 63 -26.79 22.87 -22.05
N THR A 64 -27.71 23.24 -22.91
CA THR A 64 -29.04 22.61 -23.00
C THR A 64 -29.22 21.92 -24.34
N GLN A 65 -30.13 20.95 -24.38
CA GLN A 65 -30.49 20.23 -25.61
C GLN A 65 -31.97 20.45 -25.90
N SER A 66 -32.32 20.65 -27.17
CA SER A 66 -33.71 20.61 -27.66
C SER A 66 -33.94 19.34 -28.47
N MET A 67 -35.16 18.81 -28.42
CA MET A 67 -35.58 17.67 -29.24
C MET A 67 -36.46 18.19 -30.37
N GLY A 68 -36.12 17.85 -31.61
CA GLY A 68 -36.94 18.20 -32.77
C GLY A 68 -38.17 17.31 -32.93
N MET A 69 -39.03 17.66 -33.89
CA MET A 69 -40.19 16.85 -34.33
C MET A 69 -39.78 15.54 -35.03
N ASP A 70 -38.48 15.35 -35.23
CA ASP A 70 -37.77 14.25 -35.88
C ASP A 70 -37.09 13.31 -34.85
N ASP A 71 -37.46 13.42 -33.56
CA ASP A 71 -36.82 12.78 -32.39
C ASP A 71 -35.29 13.00 -32.30
N CYS A 72 -34.76 13.95 -33.06
CA CYS A 72 -33.33 14.25 -33.09
C CYS A 72 -32.99 15.31 -32.04
N PHE A 73 -32.04 15.00 -31.17
CA PHE A 73 -31.48 15.95 -30.21
C PHE A 73 -30.56 16.95 -30.91
N ARG A 74 -30.72 18.23 -30.56
CA ARG A 74 -29.95 19.35 -31.09
C ARG A 74 -29.38 20.13 -29.91
N SER A 75 -28.05 20.29 -29.88
CA SER A 75 -27.38 21.13 -28.88
C SER A 75 -27.78 22.59 -29.11
N ASN A 76 -28.34 23.23 -28.09
CA ASN A 76 -28.62 24.66 -28.13
C ASN A 76 -27.30 25.45 -27.95
N GLU A 77 -27.33 26.74 -28.28
CA GLU A 77 -26.18 27.62 -28.03
C GLU A 77 -25.85 27.66 -26.52
N PRO A 78 -24.57 27.51 -26.11
CA PRO A 78 -24.22 27.47 -24.69
C PRO A 78 -24.43 28.82 -24.00
N VAL A 79 -25.16 28.82 -22.87
CA VAL A 79 -25.51 30.04 -22.12
C VAL A 79 -24.60 30.18 -20.90
N THR A 80 -24.03 31.36 -20.67
CA THR A 80 -23.32 31.67 -19.42
C THR A 80 -24.31 31.72 -18.26
N MET A 81 -24.09 30.88 -17.24
CA MET A 81 -24.91 30.83 -16.02
C MET A 81 -24.23 31.67 -14.92
N ASP A 82 -25.00 32.36 -14.08
CA ASP A 82 -24.43 33.05 -12.92
C ASP A 82 -24.16 32.12 -11.72
N LYS A 83 -23.19 32.48 -10.88
CA LYS A 83 -22.82 31.71 -9.69
C LYS A 83 -23.93 31.70 -8.62
N SER A 84 -24.92 32.60 -8.65
CA SER A 84 -26.10 32.54 -7.78
C SER A 84 -27.11 31.47 -8.23
N GLU A 85 -27.48 31.45 -9.51
CA GLU A 85 -28.47 30.52 -10.10
C GLU A 85 -28.05 29.05 -10.03
N PHE A 86 -26.73 28.79 -9.94
CA PHE A 86 -26.18 27.44 -9.87
C PHE A 86 -26.83 26.55 -8.80
N TRP A 87 -27.08 27.08 -7.60
CA TRP A 87 -27.60 26.27 -6.50
C TRP A 87 -29.09 25.92 -6.66
N ASP A 88 -29.90 26.80 -7.24
CA ASP A 88 -31.30 26.52 -7.53
C ASP A 88 -31.43 25.43 -8.61
N TRP A 89 -30.59 25.50 -9.65
CA TRP A 89 -30.48 24.44 -10.66
C TRP A 89 -29.97 23.11 -10.04
N TYR A 90 -28.98 23.19 -9.15
CA TYR A 90 -28.39 22.04 -8.47
C TYR A 90 -29.38 21.29 -7.59
N GLU A 91 -30.21 22.01 -6.82
CA GLU A 91 -31.20 21.38 -5.93
C GLU A 91 -32.41 20.85 -6.70
N LYS A 92 -32.85 21.55 -7.77
CA LYS A 92 -33.90 21.07 -8.68
C LYS A 92 -33.56 19.72 -9.31
N ASN A 93 -32.31 19.50 -9.71
CA ASN A 93 -31.87 18.29 -10.42
C ASN A 93 -31.17 17.26 -9.51
N TYR A 94 -31.14 17.48 -8.19
CA TYR A 94 -30.31 16.72 -7.25
C TYR A 94 -30.55 15.19 -7.26
N SER A 95 -31.75 14.73 -7.61
CA SER A 95 -32.15 13.32 -7.62
C SER A 95 -31.29 12.45 -8.55
N ASP A 96 -31.13 12.86 -9.81
CA ASP A 96 -30.57 12.04 -10.89
C ASP A 96 -29.21 12.55 -11.39
N MET A 97 -28.83 13.75 -10.97
CA MET A 97 -27.60 14.46 -11.36
C MET A 97 -26.31 13.70 -11.03
N VAL A 98 -25.35 13.77 -11.97
CA VAL A 98 -24.02 13.15 -11.92
C VAL A 98 -22.94 14.22 -12.10
N ILE A 99 -21.87 14.16 -11.30
CA ILE A 99 -20.72 15.08 -11.40
C ILE A 99 -19.49 14.35 -11.92
N LEU A 100 -19.01 14.77 -13.10
CA LEU A 100 -17.84 14.25 -13.80
C LEU A 100 -16.67 15.25 -13.71
N LEU A 101 -15.45 14.72 -13.67
CA LEU A 101 -14.20 15.48 -13.54
C LEU A 101 -13.25 15.12 -14.68
N THR A 102 -12.71 16.12 -15.38
CA THR A 102 -11.70 15.95 -16.44
C THR A 102 -10.36 16.51 -15.97
N ILE A 103 -9.38 15.62 -15.83
CA ILE A 103 -8.02 15.94 -15.40
C ILE A 103 -7.11 15.92 -16.64
N ARG A 104 -6.21 16.90 -16.76
CA ARG A 104 -5.09 16.90 -17.72
C ARG A 104 -3.82 17.26 -16.95
N GLU A 105 -2.71 16.60 -17.26
CA GLU A 105 -1.38 16.91 -16.69
C GLU A 105 -1.35 16.97 -15.14
N GLY A 106 -2.20 16.17 -14.49
CA GLY A 106 -2.33 16.13 -13.02
C GLY A 106 -3.16 17.26 -12.40
N ALA A 107 -3.78 18.14 -13.19
CA ALA A 107 -4.68 19.20 -12.72
C ALA A 107 -6.12 19.03 -13.24
N LEU A 108 -7.10 19.42 -12.43
CA LEU A 108 -8.51 19.48 -12.83
C LEU A 108 -8.75 20.68 -13.77
N VAL A 109 -9.07 20.41 -15.03
CA VAL A 109 -9.30 21.44 -16.07
C VAL A 109 -10.79 21.70 -16.33
N LYS A 110 -11.65 20.69 -16.10
CA LYS A 110 -13.10 20.81 -16.31
C LYS A 110 -13.90 19.98 -15.31
N VAL A 111 -14.98 20.56 -14.80
CA VAL A 111 -16.07 19.86 -14.10
C VAL A 111 -17.30 19.89 -14.99
N GLN A 112 -18.06 18.80 -15.04
CA GLN A 112 -19.33 18.71 -15.76
C GLN A 112 -20.39 18.13 -14.82
N VAL A 113 -21.45 18.89 -14.59
CA VAL A 113 -22.58 18.52 -13.75
C VAL A 113 -23.76 18.25 -14.68
N CYS A 114 -24.00 16.96 -14.96
CA CYS A 114 -25.10 16.49 -15.80
C CYS A 114 -26.37 16.37 -14.95
N ASP A 115 -27.52 16.84 -15.44
CA ASP A 115 -28.81 16.68 -14.75
C ASP A 115 -29.27 15.21 -14.61
N CYS A 116 -28.82 14.33 -15.51
CA CYS A 116 -29.06 12.89 -15.47
C CYS A 116 -27.85 12.10 -15.99
N ILE A 117 -27.96 10.76 -16.03
CA ILE A 117 -26.90 9.84 -16.49
C ILE A 117 -26.87 9.61 -18.01
N TYR A 118 -27.85 10.16 -18.75
CA TYR A 118 -28.03 9.90 -20.18
C TYR A 118 -27.33 10.95 -21.05
N HIS A 119 -27.09 10.62 -22.33
CA HIS A 119 -26.40 11.49 -23.28
C HIS A 119 -27.18 12.78 -23.63
N PHE A 120 -28.50 12.79 -23.42
CA PHE A 120 -29.38 13.94 -23.64
C PHE A 120 -29.48 14.92 -22.44
N SER A 121 -28.52 14.84 -21.49
CA SER A 121 -28.51 15.69 -20.29
C SER A 121 -28.33 17.19 -20.61
N ASN A 122 -28.90 18.03 -19.74
CA ASN A 122 -28.46 19.42 -19.62
C ASN A 122 -27.25 19.45 -18.68
N ASP A 123 -26.19 20.13 -19.10
CA ASP A 123 -24.88 20.10 -18.45
C ASP A 123 -24.47 21.49 -17.99
N VAL A 124 -24.21 21.66 -16.69
CA VAL A 124 -23.45 22.81 -16.20
C VAL A 124 -21.96 22.47 -16.23
N VAL A 125 -21.21 23.19 -17.07
CA VAL A 125 -19.78 23.02 -17.27
C VAL A 125 -19.02 24.15 -16.56
N MET A 126 -18.04 23.77 -15.74
CA MET A 126 -17.05 24.69 -15.16
C MET A 126 -15.70 24.43 -15.83
N THR A 127 -14.98 25.48 -16.22
CA THR A 127 -13.60 25.37 -16.74
C THR A 127 -12.62 26.07 -15.80
N PHE A 128 -11.39 25.53 -15.78
CA PHE A 128 -10.30 26.01 -14.94
C PHE A 128 -9.02 26.12 -15.76
N SER A 129 -8.49 27.33 -15.86
CA SER A 129 -7.14 27.62 -16.35
C SER A 129 -6.16 27.59 -15.17
N LEU A 130 -4.93 27.13 -15.41
CA LEU A 130 -3.84 27.28 -14.44
C LEU A 130 -3.22 28.66 -14.60
N ASP A 131 -2.91 29.31 -13.47
CA ASP A 131 -2.30 30.65 -13.49
C ASP A 131 -0.89 30.57 -14.11
N GLY A 132 -0.77 30.91 -15.40
CA GLY A 132 0.47 30.81 -16.19
C GLY A 132 0.29 30.59 -17.70
N GLU A 133 -0.86 30.09 -18.16
CA GLU A 133 -1.12 29.83 -19.58
C GLU A 133 -2.20 30.78 -20.14
N GLU A 134 -1.81 31.66 -21.06
CA GLU A 134 -2.76 32.39 -21.90
C GLU A 134 -3.35 31.45 -22.97
N ALA A 135 -4.66 31.55 -23.20
CA ALA A 135 -5.37 30.68 -24.13
C ALA A 135 -5.06 31.03 -25.60
N GLN A 136 -4.03 30.39 -26.17
CA GLN A 136 -3.74 30.49 -27.60
C GLN A 136 -4.30 29.29 -28.38
N SER A 137 -5.32 29.58 -29.18
CA SER A 137 -5.75 28.72 -30.30
C SER A 137 -4.97 29.11 -31.56
N THR A 138 -4.04 28.26 -31.99
CA THR A 138 -3.21 28.53 -33.18
C THR A 138 -3.23 27.37 -34.16
N ILE A 139 -3.62 27.69 -35.39
CA ILE A 139 -3.44 26.86 -36.59
C ILE A 139 -1.97 26.93 -36.99
N ILE A 140 -1.40 25.85 -37.54
CA ILE A 140 -0.02 25.81 -38.01
C ILE A 140 0.01 25.38 -39.48
N GLU A 141 0.53 26.26 -40.33
CA GLU A 141 1.03 25.97 -41.68
C GLU A 141 2.44 26.57 -41.80
N GLY A 142 3.29 26.02 -42.67
CA GLY A 142 4.55 26.64 -43.11
C GLY A 142 5.84 25.98 -42.59
N GLU A 143 6.46 25.18 -43.46
CA GLU A 143 7.91 24.90 -43.41
C GLU A 143 8.67 25.93 -44.26
N CYS A 144 9.95 26.17 -43.95
CA CYS A 144 10.95 26.65 -44.91
C CYS A 144 12.38 26.47 -44.36
N SER A 145 13.35 26.09 -45.20
CA SER A 145 14.78 26.02 -44.84
C SER A 145 15.70 26.18 -46.06
N GLU A 146 16.73 27.02 -45.95
CA GLU A 146 17.64 27.51 -47.00
C GLU A 146 18.96 27.96 -46.32
N VAL A 147 20.17 27.98 -46.91
CA VAL A 147 20.73 27.51 -48.21
C VAL A 147 22.01 26.66 -47.88
N GLU A 148 23.05 26.32 -48.67
CA GLU A 148 23.57 26.61 -50.02
C GLU A 148 24.48 25.43 -50.47
N GLY A 149 24.96 25.40 -51.74
CA GLY A 149 26.16 24.62 -52.12
C GLY A 149 26.10 23.95 -53.51
N THR A 150 26.97 24.38 -54.45
CA THR A 150 27.08 23.82 -55.81
C THR A 150 28.50 23.34 -56.13
N GLU A 151 28.65 22.11 -56.62
CA GLU A 151 29.87 21.61 -57.26
C GLU A 151 29.53 20.88 -58.59
N GLU A 152 30.55 20.59 -59.39
CA GLU A 152 30.41 20.28 -60.83
C GLU A 152 29.83 18.87 -61.12
N VAL A 153 28.79 18.81 -61.93
CA VAL A 153 28.09 17.56 -62.29
C VAL A 153 28.87 16.77 -63.35
N LYS A 154 29.61 15.75 -62.91
CA LYS A 154 29.84 14.54 -63.72
C LYS A 154 28.51 13.79 -63.88
N GLU A 155 28.30 13.11 -65.01
CA GLU A 155 27.08 12.31 -65.21
C GLU A 155 26.92 11.26 -64.09
N PRO A 156 25.73 11.14 -63.46
CA PRO A 156 25.57 10.31 -62.27
C PRO A 156 25.68 8.82 -62.59
N VAL A 157 26.72 8.18 -62.05
CA VAL A 157 26.97 6.74 -62.20
C VAL A 157 25.85 5.94 -61.55
N GLN A 158 25.03 5.27 -62.37
CA GLN A 158 23.99 4.36 -61.88
C GLN A 158 24.60 3.01 -61.49
N LEU A 159 24.71 2.81 -60.18
CA LEU A 159 25.03 1.52 -59.55
C LEU A 159 23.89 0.50 -59.78
N ALA A 160 24.21 -0.79 -59.73
CA ALA A 160 23.19 -1.85 -59.74
C ALA A 160 22.27 -1.78 -58.49
N PRO A 161 20.95 -1.91 -58.63
CA PRO A 161 20.03 -1.93 -57.51
C PRO A 161 20.00 -3.32 -56.83
N PHE A 162 19.99 -3.33 -55.50
CA PHE A 162 19.93 -4.59 -54.72
C PHE A 162 18.65 -5.41 -54.98
N ASP A 163 17.58 -4.75 -55.43
CA ASP A 163 16.27 -5.36 -55.71
C ASP A 163 16.30 -6.43 -56.81
N GLN A 164 17.40 -6.56 -57.56
CA GLN A 164 17.61 -7.68 -58.49
C GLN A 164 17.71 -9.06 -57.79
N TYR A 165 18.03 -9.10 -56.50
CA TYR A 165 18.16 -10.33 -55.71
C TYR A 165 16.85 -10.69 -54.96
N VAL A 166 15.81 -11.03 -55.73
CA VAL A 166 14.44 -11.25 -55.23
C VAL A 166 14.31 -12.48 -54.30
N HIS A 167 15.22 -13.46 -54.39
CA HIS A 167 15.18 -14.70 -53.61
C HIS A 167 16.55 -14.99 -52.98
N LEU A 168 16.69 -14.72 -51.68
CA LEU A 168 17.86 -15.04 -50.86
C LEU A 168 17.40 -15.88 -49.65
N GLU A 169 17.67 -17.18 -49.67
CA GLU A 169 17.20 -18.11 -48.63
C GLU A 169 18.04 -18.06 -47.35
N LYS A 170 19.31 -17.66 -47.47
CA LYS A 170 20.29 -17.68 -46.37
C LYS A 170 20.42 -16.29 -45.75
N THR A 171 20.52 -16.22 -44.43
CA THR A 171 20.84 -14.99 -43.70
C THR A 171 22.04 -15.21 -42.78
N ALA A 172 22.90 -14.20 -42.67
CA ALA A 172 24.07 -14.23 -41.78
C ALA A 172 24.20 -12.88 -41.05
N VAL A 173 24.54 -12.92 -39.76
CA VAL A 173 24.69 -11.71 -38.94
C VAL A 173 26.18 -11.35 -38.83
N VAL A 174 26.55 -10.20 -39.38
CA VAL A 174 27.91 -9.66 -39.34
C VAL A 174 28.09 -8.83 -38.08
N LYS A 175 29.13 -9.17 -37.32
CA LYS A 175 29.54 -8.50 -36.09
C LYS A 175 30.45 -7.29 -36.40
N GLN A 176 31.45 -7.48 -37.26
CA GLN A 176 32.31 -6.41 -37.78
C GLN A 176 33.05 -6.84 -39.06
N VAL A 177 33.49 -5.85 -39.84
CA VAL A 177 34.34 -6.02 -41.04
C VAL A 177 35.68 -5.32 -40.78
N ILE A 178 36.78 -6.06 -40.77
CA ILE A 178 38.13 -5.56 -40.48
C ILE A 178 38.94 -5.52 -41.78
N ILE A 179 39.50 -4.37 -42.14
CA ILE A 179 40.25 -4.22 -43.40
C ILE A 179 41.70 -4.70 -43.23
N ASP A 180 42.12 -5.57 -44.14
CA ASP A 180 43.46 -6.15 -44.21
C ASP A 180 44.37 -5.22 -45.05
N TRP A 181 43.91 -4.84 -46.25
CA TRP A 181 44.41 -3.71 -47.02
C TRP A 181 43.40 -3.22 -48.06
N SER A 182 43.55 -1.98 -48.54
CA SER A 182 42.63 -1.32 -49.46
C SER A 182 43.33 -0.55 -50.58
N GLU A 183 42.84 -0.67 -51.82
CA GLU A 183 43.14 0.27 -52.92
C GLU A 183 42.26 1.53 -52.88
N SER A 184 41.22 1.55 -52.03
CA SER A 184 40.25 2.66 -51.89
C SER A 184 40.76 3.73 -50.93
N ASN A 185 40.57 5.00 -51.30
CA ASN A 185 40.92 6.16 -50.45
C ASN A 185 39.97 6.34 -49.25
N LEU A 186 38.74 5.82 -49.35
CA LEU A 186 37.71 5.95 -48.30
C LEU A 186 37.84 4.88 -47.21
N LEU A 187 38.55 3.78 -47.49
CA LEU A 187 38.68 2.60 -46.65
C LEU A 187 40.13 2.41 -46.20
N SER A 188 40.43 2.61 -44.91
CA SER A 188 41.82 2.57 -44.42
C SER A 188 42.18 1.22 -43.78
N ASP A 189 43.39 0.74 -44.06
CA ASP A 189 43.97 -0.51 -43.57
C ASP A 189 43.92 -0.63 -42.03
N GLY A 190 43.65 -1.84 -41.53
CA GLY A 190 43.61 -2.16 -40.10
C GLY A 190 42.36 -1.69 -39.34
N ASN A 191 41.50 -0.85 -39.95
CA ASN A 191 40.27 -0.39 -39.30
C ASN A 191 39.16 -1.45 -39.31
N ALA A 192 38.37 -1.46 -38.24
CA ALA A 192 37.12 -2.22 -38.14
C ALA A 192 35.91 -1.30 -38.38
N TYR A 193 34.97 -1.76 -39.22
CA TYR A 193 33.75 -1.07 -39.59
C TYR A 193 32.51 -1.92 -39.28
N THR A 194 31.35 -1.28 -39.10
CA THR A 194 30.07 -1.97 -39.14
C THR A 194 29.72 -2.34 -40.59
N LEU A 195 28.85 -3.34 -40.79
CA LEU A 195 28.38 -3.72 -42.13
C LEU A 195 27.77 -2.53 -42.89
N ASP A 196 26.95 -1.72 -42.21
CA ASP A 196 26.30 -0.54 -42.80
C ASP A 196 27.31 0.55 -43.18
N ASP A 197 28.33 0.77 -42.35
CA ASP A 197 29.33 1.81 -42.62
C ASP A 197 30.35 1.40 -43.68
N TYR A 198 30.71 0.11 -43.74
CA TYR A 198 31.46 -0.44 -44.87
C TYR A 198 30.66 -0.30 -46.17
N ASN A 199 29.40 -0.74 -46.18
CA ASN A 199 28.57 -0.74 -47.38
C ASN A 199 28.34 0.68 -47.94
N LYS A 200 28.16 1.70 -47.09
CA LYS A 200 28.09 3.11 -47.52
C LYS A 200 29.39 3.53 -48.22
N LYS A 201 30.55 3.30 -47.60
CA LYS A 201 31.86 3.67 -48.16
C LYS A 201 32.16 2.96 -49.48
N ALA A 202 31.87 1.65 -49.56
CA ALA A 202 32.04 0.89 -50.79
C ALA A 202 31.13 1.43 -51.92
N SER A 203 29.88 1.82 -51.63
CA SER A 203 29.02 2.45 -52.64
C SER A 203 29.50 3.84 -53.08
N GLN A 204 30.16 4.61 -52.20
CA GLN A 204 30.78 5.89 -52.55
C GLN A 204 31.98 5.68 -53.49
N GLU A 205 32.87 4.75 -53.17
CA GLU A 205 34.01 4.36 -54.03
C GLU A 205 33.53 3.86 -55.41
N ALA A 206 32.46 3.05 -55.45
CA ALA A 206 31.86 2.57 -56.70
C ALA A 206 31.29 3.71 -57.57
N MET A 207 30.74 4.76 -56.96
CA MET A 207 30.28 5.97 -57.67
C MET A 207 31.45 6.82 -58.18
N GLU A 208 32.55 6.92 -57.43
CA GLU A 208 33.75 7.67 -57.84
C GLU A 208 34.50 7.00 -58.99
N MET A 209 34.59 5.66 -58.98
CA MET A 209 35.27 4.88 -60.01
C MET A 209 34.54 4.93 -61.36
N GLY A 210 33.22 4.73 -61.37
CA GLY A 210 32.41 4.77 -62.58
C GLY A 210 32.37 3.47 -63.39
N ARG A 211 31.24 3.26 -64.08
CA ARG A 211 30.97 2.02 -64.82
C ARG A 211 31.92 1.86 -66.01
N ASN A 212 32.46 0.66 -66.20
CA ASN A 212 33.49 0.28 -67.18
C ASN A 212 34.92 0.85 -66.95
N ASN A 213 35.20 1.58 -65.87
CA ASN A 213 36.54 2.13 -65.62
C ASN A 213 37.49 1.17 -64.87
N GLY A 214 36.99 0.07 -64.32
CA GLY A 214 37.76 -0.91 -63.55
C GLY A 214 37.06 -1.29 -62.23
N TYR A 215 37.83 -1.82 -61.30
CA TYR A 215 37.37 -2.20 -59.95
C TYR A 215 38.48 -1.90 -58.92
N THR A 216 38.08 -1.49 -57.71
CA THR A 216 38.99 -1.20 -56.59
C THR A 216 39.03 -2.38 -55.63
N LYS A 217 40.22 -2.95 -55.34
CA LYS A 217 40.34 -4.15 -54.51
C LYS A 217 40.42 -3.78 -53.02
N THR A 218 39.61 -4.45 -52.20
CA THR A 218 39.71 -4.41 -50.74
C THR A 218 39.82 -5.83 -50.18
N MET A 219 40.90 -6.12 -49.47
CA MET A 219 41.03 -7.34 -48.66
C MET A 219 40.54 -7.07 -47.23
N MET A 220 39.80 -8.03 -46.66
CA MET A 220 39.20 -7.89 -45.34
C MET A 220 39.03 -9.23 -44.62
N TYR A 221 38.74 -9.16 -43.32
CA TYR A 221 38.21 -10.24 -42.51
C TYR A 221 36.80 -9.87 -42.04
N ILE A 222 35.83 -10.75 -42.28
CA ILE A 222 34.44 -10.59 -41.83
C ILE A 222 34.24 -11.50 -40.62
N GLU A 223 33.90 -10.90 -39.47
CA GLU A 223 33.55 -11.64 -38.26
C GLU A 223 32.02 -11.75 -38.15
N PHE A 224 31.52 -12.98 -38.05
CA PHE A 224 30.09 -13.27 -37.88
C PHE A 224 29.71 -13.44 -36.39
N ASP A 225 28.44 -13.30 -36.05
CA ASP A 225 27.94 -13.42 -34.66
C ASP A 225 28.16 -14.84 -34.07
N ASN A 226 28.15 -15.86 -34.94
CA ASN A 226 28.53 -17.24 -34.65
C ASN A 226 30.03 -17.44 -34.32
N GLY A 227 30.86 -16.40 -34.44
CA GLY A 227 32.31 -16.43 -34.13
C GLY A 227 33.20 -16.92 -35.26
N ASP A 228 32.64 -17.24 -36.42
CA ASP A 228 33.39 -17.56 -37.63
C ASP A 228 34.04 -16.29 -38.21
N LEU A 229 35.25 -16.45 -38.77
CA LEU A 229 36.05 -15.37 -39.36
C LEU A 229 36.44 -15.75 -40.80
N GLU A 230 35.88 -15.04 -41.78
CA GLU A 230 36.15 -15.28 -43.21
C GLU A 230 37.10 -14.20 -43.77
N ARG A 231 38.21 -14.60 -44.40
CA ARG A 231 39.09 -13.68 -45.13
C ARG A 231 38.65 -13.58 -46.58
N PHE A 232 38.30 -12.38 -47.02
CA PHE A 232 37.59 -12.14 -48.26
C PHE A 232 38.22 -11.00 -49.08
N ARG A 233 38.10 -11.04 -50.42
CA ARG A 233 38.46 -9.93 -51.33
C ARG A 233 37.20 -9.39 -51.98
N HIS A 234 36.85 -8.15 -51.64
CA HIS A 234 35.81 -7.41 -52.33
C HIS A 234 36.43 -6.63 -53.49
N ASP A 235 36.00 -6.94 -54.70
CA ASP A 235 36.30 -6.14 -55.89
C ASP A 235 35.16 -5.13 -56.05
N ILE A 236 35.40 -3.86 -55.68
CA ILE A 236 34.37 -2.81 -55.69
C ILE A 236 34.23 -2.27 -57.11
N ASP A 237 33.04 -2.44 -57.69
CA ASP A 237 32.65 -1.86 -58.97
C ASP A 237 31.17 -1.42 -58.97
N ALA A 238 30.66 -0.96 -60.12
CA ALA A 238 29.30 -0.45 -60.25
C ALA A 238 28.21 -1.55 -60.25
N ASP A 239 28.57 -2.82 -60.46
CA ASP A 239 27.66 -3.97 -60.50
C ASP A 239 27.64 -4.71 -59.14
N HIS A 240 28.75 -4.67 -58.39
CA HIS A 240 28.90 -5.17 -57.02
C HIS A 240 29.36 -4.06 -56.03
N PRO A 241 28.56 -3.01 -55.80
CA PRO A 241 29.00 -1.83 -55.02
C PRO A 241 29.10 -2.06 -53.50
N THR A 242 28.55 -3.16 -52.96
CA THR A 242 28.56 -3.43 -51.51
C THR A 242 28.66 -4.93 -51.22
N LEU A 243 29.12 -5.31 -50.02
CA LEU A 243 29.25 -6.73 -49.62
C LEU A 243 27.93 -7.49 -49.73
N ASN A 244 26.80 -6.80 -49.49
CA ASN A 244 25.49 -7.40 -49.65
C ASN A 244 25.25 -7.83 -51.11
N HIS A 245 25.63 -7.01 -52.10
CA HIS A 245 25.51 -7.36 -53.53
C HIS A 245 26.42 -8.54 -53.89
N TYR A 246 27.65 -8.57 -53.38
CA TYR A 246 28.57 -9.68 -53.62
C TYR A 246 28.07 -11.00 -53.02
N TYR A 247 27.72 -11.01 -51.72
CA TYR A 247 27.25 -12.23 -51.06
C TYR A 247 25.89 -12.70 -51.59
N ALA A 248 25.02 -11.78 -52.05
CA ALA A 248 23.81 -12.13 -52.77
C ALA A 248 24.11 -12.79 -54.14
N ALA A 249 25.07 -12.25 -54.91
CA ALA A 249 25.45 -12.77 -56.22
C ALA A 249 26.17 -14.13 -56.18
N VAL A 250 27.07 -14.34 -55.20
CA VAL A 250 27.99 -15.48 -55.17
C VAL A 250 27.54 -16.59 -54.21
N THR A 251 26.80 -16.26 -53.14
CA THR A 251 26.45 -17.23 -52.08
C THR A 251 24.95 -17.26 -51.72
N GLU A 252 24.12 -16.46 -52.39
CA GLU A 252 22.68 -16.29 -52.14
C GLU A 252 22.36 -15.90 -50.67
N THR A 253 23.30 -15.21 -50.02
CA THR A 253 23.24 -14.93 -48.58
C THR A 253 23.05 -13.44 -48.30
N LYS A 254 22.00 -13.12 -47.54
CA LYS A 254 21.71 -11.76 -47.07
C LYS A 254 22.42 -11.48 -45.75
N LEU A 255 23.42 -10.61 -45.79
CA LEU A 255 24.11 -10.10 -44.60
C LEU A 255 23.22 -9.10 -43.84
N MET A 256 23.25 -9.15 -42.51
CA MET A 256 22.61 -8.18 -41.61
C MET A 256 23.55 -7.74 -40.48
N GLY A 257 23.49 -6.48 -40.06
CA GLY A 257 24.31 -5.97 -38.95
C GLY A 257 23.71 -6.24 -37.56
N LEU A 258 24.56 -6.29 -36.53
CA LEU A 258 24.14 -6.40 -35.13
C LEU A 258 23.30 -5.20 -34.67
N SER A 259 22.00 -5.42 -34.43
CA SER A 259 21.11 -4.40 -33.85
C SER A 259 21.22 -4.32 -32.32
N LYS A 260 21.22 -3.10 -31.77
CA LYS A 260 21.23 -2.88 -30.31
C LYS A 260 19.85 -3.20 -29.72
N VAL A 261 19.81 -3.99 -28.64
CA VAL A 261 18.59 -4.31 -27.88
C VAL A 261 17.89 -3.01 -27.43
N ARG A 262 16.59 -2.90 -27.70
CA ARG A 262 15.74 -1.79 -27.27
C ARG A 262 14.66 -2.33 -26.32
N PHE A 263 14.44 -1.63 -25.21
CA PHE A 263 13.34 -1.91 -24.27
C PHE A 263 12.18 -0.95 -24.53
N THR A 264 10.94 -1.38 -24.25
CA THR A 264 9.76 -0.49 -24.36
C THR A 264 9.62 0.39 -23.13
N PHE A 265 8.95 1.53 -23.26
CA PHE A 265 8.65 2.43 -22.14
C PHE A 265 7.87 1.71 -21.01
N GLU A 266 6.97 0.79 -21.36
CA GLU A 266 6.22 -0.04 -20.42
C GLU A 266 7.12 -0.99 -19.61
N GLN A 267 8.13 -1.59 -20.25
CA GLN A 267 9.11 -2.44 -19.57
C GLN A 267 9.96 -1.64 -18.59
N VAL A 268 10.39 -0.43 -18.97
CA VAL A 268 11.20 0.46 -18.11
C VAL A 268 10.37 1.00 -16.93
N THR A 269 9.16 1.50 -17.19
CA THR A 269 8.26 1.98 -16.12
C THR A 269 7.86 0.88 -15.15
N LYS A 270 7.59 -0.33 -15.63
CA LYS A 270 7.36 -1.49 -14.77
C LYS A 270 8.59 -1.79 -13.90
N ALA A 271 9.80 -1.84 -14.48
CA ALA A 271 11.02 -2.10 -13.72
C ALA A 271 11.25 -1.04 -12.62
N LEU A 272 10.95 0.23 -12.88
CA LEU A 272 11.03 1.31 -11.89
C LEU A 272 10.00 1.14 -10.75
N ILE A 273 8.77 0.68 -11.05
CA ILE A 273 7.75 0.35 -10.05
C ILE A 273 8.15 -0.88 -9.22
N ASP A 274 8.74 -1.89 -9.87
CA ASP A 274 9.28 -3.10 -9.23
C ASP A 274 10.55 -2.80 -8.41
N GLY A 275 11.07 -1.56 -8.42
CA GLY A 275 12.15 -1.08 -7.56
C GLY A 275 13.57 -1.21 -8.13
N TYR A 276 13.73 -1.43 -9.44
CA TYR A 276 15.05 -1.42 -10.08
C TYR A 276 15.66 -0.01 -10.06
N LEU A 277 16.92 0.09 -9.64
CA LEU A 277 17.62 1.36 -9.51
C LEU A 277 18.15 1.80 -10.88
N SER A 278 17.68 2.95 -11.37
CA SER A 278 18.09 3.50 -12.67
C SER A 278 19.57 3.91 -12.66
N PRO A 279 20.34 3.67 -13.75
CA PRO A 279 21.69 4.22 -13.97
C PRO A 279 21.81 5.76 -14.01
N LEU A 280 20.69 6.50 -13.88
CA LEU A 280 20.68 7.95 -13.64
C LEU A 280 20.72 8.29 -12.14
N ASN A 281 20.44 7.32 -11.28
CA ASN A 281 20.35 7.44 -9.82
C ASN A 281 21.39 6.56 -9.09
N SER A 282 22.31 5.92 -9.83
CA SER A 282 23.41 5.11 -9.30
C SER A 282 24.63 5.17 -10.23
N ASP A 283 25.83 4.89 -9.70
CA ASP A 283 27.07 4.83 -10.48
C ASP A 283 27.18 3.58 -11.37
N GLU A 284 26.18 2.68 -11.34
CA GLU A 284 26.19 1.42 -12.07
C GLU A 284 25.67 1.56 -13.50
N LYS A 285 26.46 1.13 -14.49
CA LYS A 285 26.11 1.19 -15.93
C LYS A 285 24.94 0.27 -16.36
N LYS A 286 24.27 -0.39 -15.42
CA LYS A 286 23.13 -1.30 -15.64
C LYS A 286 22.12 -1.12 -14.50
N PRO A 287 20.81 -1.28 -14.73
CA PRO A 287 19.84 -1.17 -13.65
C PRO A 287 20.09 -2.21 -12.56
N THR A 288 20.36 -1.76 -11.33
CA THR A 288 20.54 -2.64 -10.18
C THR A 288 19.17 -3.23 -9.80
N PRO A 289 19.03 -4.55 -9.61
CA PRO A 289 17.77 -5.11 -9.11
C PRO A 289 17.46 -4.58 -7.69
N PRO A 290 16.18 -4.50 -7.30
CA PRO A 290 15.82 -4.18 -5.93
C PRO A 290 16.49 -5.17 -4.96
N PRO A 291 16.98 -4.74 -3.79
CA PRO A 291 17.44 -5.67 -2.77
C PRO A 291 16.30 -6.61 -2.40
N GLN A 292 16.55 -7.93 -2.43
CA GLN A 292 15.54 -8.91 -2.11
C GLN A 292 15.02 -8.69 -0.69
N ASP A 293 13.74 -8.32 -0.59
CA ASP A 293 13.03 -8.10 0.66
C ASP A 293 12.71 -9.43 1.35
N ASN A 294 13.78 -10.08 1.80
CA ASN A 294 13.82 -11.32 2.56
C ASN A 294 13.48 -11.09 4.05
N THR A 295 12.86 -9.95 4.39
CA THR A 295 12.37 -9.67 5.73
C THR A 295 11.18 -10.59 6.05
N ARG A 296 11.04 -10.99 7.31
CA ARG A 296 9.84 -11.67 7.81
C ARG A 296 8.69 -10.65 7.87
N LYS A 297 8.05 -10.47 6.71
CA LYS A 297 6.73 -9.86 6.59
C LYS A 297 5.79 -10.47 7.62
N VAL A 298 5.02 -9.63 8.30
CA VAL A 298 4.08 -10.07 9.34
C VAL A 298 2.95 -10.83 8.68
N VAL A 299 3.14 -12.14 8.49
CA VAL A 299 2.07 -13.09 8.17
C VAL A 299 1.19 -13.19 9.41
N ALA A 300 0.30 -12.21 9.53
CA ALA A 300 -0.75 -12.16 10.52
C ALA A 300 -1.61 -13.43 10.43
N LEU A 301 -2.37 -13.67 11.48
CA LEU A 301 -3.20 -14.87 11.64
C LEU A 301 -4.49 -14.79 10.78
N GLY A 302 -4.36 -14.56 9.47
CA GLY A 302 -5.38 -13.85 8.72
C GLY A 302 -5.54 -12.42 9.24
N ASP A 303 -6.69 -11.79 9.00
CA ASP A 303 -6.98 -10.48 9.59
C ASP A 303 -6.97 -10.59 11.13
N TYR A 304 -6.39 -9.59 11.79
CA TYR A 304 -6.39 -9.48 13.24
C TYR A 304 -7.73 -9.02 13.81
N GLN A 305 -8.42 -8.10 13.12
CA GLN A 305 -9.68 -7.52 13.57
C GLN A 305 -10.81 -8.53 13.44
N GLU A 306 -10.97 -9.16 12.27
CA GLU A 306 -11.98 -10.21 12.01
C GLU A 306 -11.94 -11.32 13.07
N ARG A 307 -10.76 -11.72 13.54
CA ARG A 307 -10.61 -12.72 14.62
C ARG A 307 -10.98 -12.23 16.01
N GLN A 308 -10.89 -10.92 16.29
CA GLN A 308 -11.42 -10.36 17.54
C GLN A 308 -12.95 -10.25 17.45
N GLU A 309 -13.48 -9.84 16.30
CA GLU A 309 -14.92 -9.72 16.03
C GLU A 309 -15.60 -11.09 16.07
N ALA A 310 -15.20 -12.05 15.23
CA ALA A 310 -15.70 -13.43 15.26
C ALA A 310 -15.43 -14.18 16.60
N LYS A 311 -14.65 -13.60 17.52
CA LYS A 311 -14.51 -14.06 18.91
C LYS A 311 -15.48 -13.36 19.86
N ARG A 312 -15.75 -12.06 19.65
CA ARG A 312 -16.78 -11.27 20.33
C ARG A 312 -18.17 -11.80 19.98
N ASP A 313 -18.53 -11.89 18.70
CA ASP A 313 -19.85 -12.34 18.23
C ASP A 313 -20.21 -13.72 18.80
N ARG A 314 -19.24 -14.65 18.77
CA ARG A 314 -19.36 -16.00 19.34
C ARG A 314 -19.46 -16.04 20.87
N LEU A 315 -19.08 -14.98 21.59
CA LEU A 315 -19.34 -14.82 23.02
C LEU A 315 -20.70 -14.17 23.26
N GLU A 316 -21.09 -13.18 22.46
CA GLU A 316 -22.40 -12.52 22.49
C GLU A 316 -23.53 -13.50 22.16
N GLU A 317 -23.41 -14.30 21.10
CA GLU A 317 -24.28 -15.43 20.79
C GLU A 317 -24.50 -16.35 22.00
N ARG A 318 -23.42 -16.64 22.74
CA ARG A 318 -23.47 -17.54 23.90
C ARG A 318 -24.07 -16.86 25.12
N ALA A 319 -23.90 -15.54 25.27
CA ALA A 319 -24.58 -14.72 26.26
C ALA A 319 -26.08 -14.66 25.97
N ALA A 320 -26.48 -14.36 24.73
CA ALA A 320 -27.88 -14.35 24.28
C ALA A 320 -28.55 -15.72 24.47
N LYS A 321 -27.87 -16.82 24.09
CA LYS A 321 -28.36 -18.19 24.31
C LYS A 321 -28.48 -18.54 25.80
N ALA A 322 -27.64 -17.98 26.68
CA ALA A 322 -27.77 -18.13 28.13
C ALA A 322 -28.92 -17.27 28.71
N ALA A 323 -29.09 -16.03 28.23
CA ALA A 323 -30.17 -15.13 28.62
C ALA A 323 -31.55 -15.66 28.19
N ALA A 324 -31.65 -16.29 27.01
CA ALA A 324 -32.87 -16.98 26.58
C ALA A 324 -33.26 -18.10 27.57
N VAL A 325 -32.31 -18.96 27.94
CA VAL A 325 -32.52 -20.02 28.95
C VAL A 325 -32.85 -19.43 30.33
N SER A 326 -32.26 -18.29 30.71
CA SER A 326 -32.63 -17.55 31.93
C SER A 326 -34.11 -17.14 31.90
N ASN A 327 -34.53 -16.46 30.83
CA ASN A 327 -35.91 -16.01 30.64
C ASN A 327 -36.92 -17.16 30.60
N GLU A 328 -36.61 -18.27 29.91
CA GLU A 328 -37.43 -19.49 29.92
C GLU A 328 -37.61 -20.06 31.34
N ARG A 329 -36.52 -20.18 32.09
CA ARG A 329 -36.54 -20.73 33.46
C ARG A 329 -37.25 -19.79 34.44
N PHE A 330 -37.08 -18.49 34.30
CA PHE A 330 -37.82 -17.49 35.07
C PHE A 330 -39.32 -17.53 34.73
N ASN A 331 -39.69 -17.58 33.45
CA ASN A 331 -41.08 -17.62 33.01
C ASN A 331 -41.80 -18.90 33.46
N THR A 332 -41.12 -20.06 33.42
CA THR A 332 -41.68 -21.31 33.99
C THR A 332 -41.83 -21.22 35.51
N ALA A 333 -40.83 -20.70 36.23
CA ALA A 333 -40.94 -20.50 37.69
C ALA A 333 -42.06 -19.52 38.07
N SER A 334 -42.19 -18.40 37.34
CA SER A 334 -43.28 -17.42 37.50
C SER A 334 -44.65 -18.03 37.23
N THR A 335 -44.77 -18.86 36.18
CA THR A 335 -46.03 -19.53 35.82
C THR A 335 -46.44 -20.56 36.87
N LEU A 336 -45.50 -21.37 37.36
CA LEU A 336 -45.73 -22.29 38.48
C LEU A 336 -46.05 -21.55 39.79
N GLY A 337 -45.43 -20.40 40.03
CA GLY A 337 -45.72 -19.52 41.17
C GLY A 337 -47.13 -18.93 41.13
N LYS A 338 -47.61 -18.46 39.97
CA LYS A 338 -48.98 -17.95 39.78
C LYS A 338 -50.07 -19.00 40.04
N MET A 339 -49.75 -20.30 39.99
CA MET A 339 -50.66 -21.39 40.33
C MET A 339 -50.77 -21.66 41.84
N LEU A 340 -49.91 -21.05 42.67
CA LEU A 340 -49.92 -21.20 44.11
C LEU A 340 -50.60 -19.97 44.76
N PRO A 341 -51.72 -20.13 45.48
CA PRO A 341 -52.34 -19.01 46.19
C PRO A 341 -51.42 -18.49 47.31
N PHE A 342 -51.21 -17.17 47.34
CA PHE A 342 -50.32 -16.53 48.30
C PHE A 342 -50.75 -16.82 49.75
N GLY A 343 -49.78 -17.17 50.60
CA GLY A 343 -50.00 -17.44 52.02
C GLY A 343 -50.45 -18.87 52.37
N GLN A 344 -50.65 -19.77 51.41
CA GLN A 344 -50.99 -21.17 51.72
C GLN A 344 -49.81 -21.91 52.42
N PRO A 345 -49.97 -22.39 53.66
CA PRO A 345 -48.93 -23.15 54.35
C PRO A 345 -48.84 -24.59 53.82
N ILE A 346 -47.66 -25.21 53.95
CA ILE A 346 -47.49 -26.63 53.67
C ILE A 346 -48.20 -27.43 54.79
N LEU A 347 -49.25 -28.16 54.43
CA LEU A 347 -50.00 -29.02 55.35
C LEU A 347 -49.20 -30.29 55.67
N VAL A 348 -48.37 -30.24 56.72
CA VAL A 348 -47.54 -31.36 57.16
C VAL A 348 -48.41 -32.54 57.62
N GLY A 349 -48.09 -33.75 57.16
CA GLY A 349 -48.84 -34.98 57.45
C GLY A 349 -50.08 -35.19 56.57
N HIS A 350 -50.44 -34.26 55.70
CA HIS A 350 -51.58 -34.40 54.78
C HIS A 350 -51.18 -35.07 53.46
N HIS A 351 -52.09 -35.81 52.83
CA HIS A 351 -51.80 -36.57 51.60
C HIS A 351 -51.33 -35.69 50.41
N SER A 352 -51.64 -34.39 50.41
CA SER A 352 -51.18 -33.43 49.41
C SER A 352 -49.75 -32.88 49.67
N GLU A 353 -49.16 -33.12 50.84
CA GLU A 353 -47.87 -32.56 51.26
C GLU A 353 -46.75 -32.82 50.24
N ALA A 354 -46.60 -34.09 49.82
CA ALA A 354 -45.54 -34.49 48.90
C ALA A 354 -45.66 -33.79 47.52
N LYS A 355 -46.89 -33.48 47.08
CA LYS A 355 -47.14 -32.72 45.86
C LYS A 355 -46.81 -31.24 46.05
N HIS A 356 -47.19 -30.66 47.20
CA HIS A 356 -46.93 -29.26 47.53
C HIS A 356 -45.44 -28.96 47.70
N ARG A 357 -44.70 -29.84 48.40
CA ARG A 357 -43.23 -29.78 48.54
C ARG A 357 -42.55 -29.84 47.17
N LYS A 358 -42.92 -30.79 46.30
CA LYS A 358 -42.36 -30.92 44.94
C LYS A 358 -42.67 -29.71 44.05
N HIS A 359 -43.84 -29.07 44.20
CA HIS A 359 -44.17 -27.86 43.46
C HIS A 359 -43.27 -26.68 43.85
N ALA A 360 -43.09 -26.45 45.16
CA ALA A 360 -42.17 -25.43 45.68
C ALA A 360 -40.71 -25.72 45.29
N GLU A 361 -40.27 -26.98 45.36
CA GLU A 361 -38.94 -27.41 44.92
C GLU A 361 -38.71 -27.18 43.42
N SER A 362 -39.74 -27.39 42.59
CA SER A 362 -39.70 -27.12 41.15
C SER A 362 -39.59 -25.61 40.85
N ILE A 363 -40.35 -24.77 41.56
CA ILE A 363 -40.23 -23.31 41.48
C ILE A 363 -38.81 -22.88 41.86
N ASN A 364 -38.32 -23.29 43.02
CA ASN A 364 -36.98 -22.96 43.51
C ASN A 364 -35.87 -23.46 42.58
N THR A 365 -36.02 -24.65 42.00
CA THR A 365 -35.05 -25.23 41.08
C THR A 365 -35.00 -24.51 39.74
N ASN A 366 -36.15 -24.09 39.19
CA ASN A 366 -36.16 -23.28 37.97
C ASN A 366 -35.65 -21.86 38.25
N MET A 367 -36.05 -21.24 39.37
CA MET A 367 -35.57 -19.91 39.78
C MET A 367 -34.05 -19.86 39.97
N ARG A 368 -33.48 -20.83 40.68
CA ARG A 368 -32.01 -20.99 40.80
C ARG A 368 -31.35 -21.15 39.43
N LYS A 369 -31.92 -21.98 38.54
CA LYS A 369 -31.37 -22.20 37.19
C LYS A 369 -31.50 -20.98 36.28
N SER A 370 -32.47 -20.09 36.48
CA SER A 370 -32.48 -18.79 35.80
C SER A 370 -31.36 -17.89 36.30
N VAL A 371 -31.12 -17.81 37.62
CA VAL A 371 -29.99 -17.02 38.17
C VAL A 371 -28.64 -17.57 37.68
N GLU A 372 -28.41 -18.89 37.75
CA GLU A 372 -27.21 -19.54 37.21
C GLU A 372 -27.00 -19.28 35.69
N ALA A 373 -28.09 -19.15 34.93
CA ALA A 373 -28.05 -18.81 33.50
C ALA A 373 -27.82 -17.31 33.26
N GLN A 374 -28.35 -16.44 34.12
CA GLN A 374 -28.14 -14.99 34.11
C GLN A 374 -26.70 -14.62 34.43
N ASP A 375 -26.14 -15.14 35.55
CA ASP A 375 -24.74 -14.96 35.95
C ASP A 375 -23.79 -15.35 34.81
N LYS A 376 -24.12 -16.46 34.12
CA LYS A 376 -23.40 -16.97 32.96
C LYS A 376 -23.54 -16.05 31.74
N ALA A 377 -24.71 -15.49 31.47
CA ALA A 377 -24.92 -14.53 30.40
C ALA A 377 -24.09 -13.26 30.64
N GLU A 378 -24.16 -12.70 31.85
CA GLU A 378 -23.40 -11.50 32.24
C GLU A 378 -21.89 -11.73 32.28
N TYR A 379 -21.43 -12.93 32.69
CA TYR A 379 -20.03 -13.31 32.59
C TYR A 379 -19.57 -13.39 31.13
N LEU A 380 -20.40 -13.93 30.23
CA LEU A 380 -20.09 -14.02 28.80
C LEU A 380 -20.11 -12.64 28.11
N SER A 381 -21.04 -11.75 28.49
CA SER A 381 -21.11 -10.37 28.01
C SER A 381 -19.85 -9.59 28.42
N ARG A 382 -19.54 -9.53 29.73
CA ARG A 382 -18.30 -8.89 30.24
C ARG A 382 -17.03 -9.45 29.60
N ARG A 383 -17.06 -10.73 29.20
CA ARG A 383 -15.97 -11.38 28.49
C ARG A 383 -15.92 -10.99 27.01
N ALA A 384 -17.05 -10.73 26.35
CA ALA A 384 -17.13 -10.14 25.01
C ALA A 384 -16.63 -8.68 25.00
N ASP A 385 -17.05 -7.87 25.97
CA ASP A 385 -16.58 -6.48 26.17
C ASP A 385 -15.05 -6.42 26.35
N SER A 386 -14.48 -7.42 27.03
CA SER A 386 -13.03 -7.53 27.21
C SER A 386 -12.24 -7.87 25.93
N VAL A 387 -12.90 -8.28 24.84
CA VAL A 387 -12.24 -8.64 23.57
C VAL A 387 -11.77 -7.37 22.85
N GLY A 388 -10.44 -7.23 22.75
CA GLY A 388 -9.76 -6.03 22.24
C GLY A 388 -9.12 -5.17 23.34
N SER A 389 -9.58 -5.30 24.59
CA SER A 389 -9.05 -4.55 25.75
C SER A 389 -7.69 -5.09 26.27
N ALA A 390 -7.23 -6.22 25.74
CA ALA A 390 -5.89 -6.75 25.99
C ALA A 390 -4.81 -5.82 25.39
N GLY A 391 -3.64 -5.77 26.02
CA GLY A 391 -2.52 -4.98 25.51
C GLY A 391 -2.07 -5.42 24.11
N ILE A 392 -1.69 -4.44 23.28
CA ILE A 392 -1.22 -4.55 21.87
C ILE A 392 -0.62 -5.92 21.57
N ALA A 393 -1.18 -6.65 20.61
CA ALA A 393 -0.69 -7.97 20.22
C ALA A 393 0.68 -7.90 19.53
N SER A 394 1.31 -9.04 19.26
CA SER A 394 2.45 -9.13 18.32
C SER A 394 2.02 -9.63 16.94
N ASP A 395 0.72 -9.90 16.77
CA ASP A 395 0.13 -10.66 15.65
C ASP A 395 -0.90 -9.76 14.92
N ASP A 396 -0.68 -8.44 15.05
CA ASP A 396 -1.46 -7.28 14.64
C ASP A 396 -0.51 -6.47 13.74
N PRO A 397 -0.85 -6.18 12.47
CA PRO A 397 0.08 -5.55 11.53
C PRO A 397 0.53 -4.17 11.99
N GLU A 398 -0.33 -3.43 12.69
CA GLU A 398 -0.05 -2.08 13.21
C GLU A 398 0.68 -2.11 14.58
N ALA A 399 1.09 -3.29 15.09
CA ALA A 399 1.65 -3.44 16.42
C ALA A 399 2.88 -2.55 16.69
N VAL A 400 3.73 -2.35 15.68
CA VAL A 400 4.93 -1.49 15.74
C VAL A 400 4.53 -0.03 15.95
N GLU A 401 3.56 0.48 15.18
CA GLU A 401 3.06 1.85 15.29
C GLU A 401 2.34 2.10 16.61
N LYS A 402 1.47 1.15 17.01
CA LYS A 402 0.78 1.18 18.30
C LYS A 402 1.76 1.19 19.47
N LEU A 403 2.90 0.48 19.37
CA LEU A 403 3.97 0.51 20.36
C LEU A 403 4.78 1.81 20.33
N LYS A 404 5.07 2.39 19.16
CA LYS A 404 5.73 3.71 19.02
C LYS A 404 4.86 4.82 19.66
N LYS A 405 3.58 4.91 19.29
CA LYS A 405 2.61 5.85 19.88
C LYS A 405 2.46 5.68 21.40
N LYS A 406 2.49 4.43 21.89
CA LYS A 406 2.50 4.14 23.34
C LYS A 406 3.80 4.59 24.01
N LEU A 407 4.95 4.36 23.39
CA LEU A 407 6.27 4.75 23.90
C LEU A 407 6.37 6.28 24.01
N GLU A 408 5.91 7.02 23.00
CA GLU A 408 5.80 8.49 23.06
C GLU A 408 4.92 8.96 24.22
N GLY A 409 3.71 8.40 24.39
CA GLY A 409 2.81 8.77 25.48
C GLY A 409 3.41 8.50 26.87
N LEU A 410 4.18 7.41 27.00
CA LEU A 410 4.93 7.10 28.22
C LEU A 410 6.09 8.08 28.45
N ILE A 411 6.80 8.51 27.41
CA ILE A 411 7.89 9.50 27.52
C ILE A 411 7.33 10.88 27.88
N LYS A 412 6.33 11.37 27.14
CA LYS A 412 5.66 12.67 27.36
C LYS A 412 5.08 12.77 28.78
N SER A 413 4.45 11.70 29.28
CA SER A 413 3.96 11.65 30.68
C SER A 413 5.08 11.55 31.72
N HIS A 414 6.21 10.90 31.41
CA HIS A 414 7.37 10.86 32.30
C HIS A 414 8.08 12.22 32.43
N GLU A 415 8.21 12.93 31.32
CA GLU A 415 8.78 14.27 31.26
C GLU A 415 7.90 15.28 32.00
N LEU A 416 6.57 15.19 31.83
CA LEU A 416 5.60 15.94 32.63
C LEU A 416 5.77 15.65 34.13
N MET A 417 5.83 14.38 34.55
CA MET A 417 6.04 14.05 35.97
C MET A 417 7.36 14.60 36.54
N LYS A 418 8.44 14.63 35.73
CA LYS A 418 9.72 15.27 36.11
C LYS A 418 9.60 16.79 36.21
N ALA A 419 8.93 17.44 35.26
CA ALA A 419 8.76 18.89 35.24
C ALA A 419 7.88 19.38 36.41
N VAL A 420 6.73 18.73 36.62
CA VAL A 420 5.86 18.96 37.79
C VAL A 420 6.65 18.81 39.10
N ASN A 421 7.43 17.75 39.26
CA ASN A 421 8.24 17.55 40.47
C ASN A 421 9.40 18.55 40.63
N LYS A 422 9.82 19.25 39.57
CA LYS A 422 10.75 20.39 39.66
C LYS A 422 10.03 21.65 40.14
N ILE A 423 8.83 21.92 39.64
CA ILE A 423 8.01 23.10 39.97
C ILE A 423 7.50 23.02 41.41
N VAL A 424 6.92 21.88 41.81
CA VAL A 424 6.40 21.67 43.17
C VAL A 424 7.48 21.88 44.24
N ARG A 425 8.74 21.49 43.93
CA ARG A 425 9.91 21.63 44.80
C ARG A 425 10.62 22.99 44.69
N SER A 426 10.14 23.93 43.87
CA SER A 426 10.75 25.27 43.80
C SER A 426 10.45 26.05 45.09
N SER A 427 11.45 26.80 45.59
CA SER A 427 11.31 27.64 46.78
C SER A 427 10.99 29.11 46.46
N HIS A 428 11.01 29.49 45.18
CA HIS A 428 10.92 30.86 44.69
C HIS A 428 9.55 31.20 44.05
N MET A 429 8.53 30.36 44.25
CA MET A 429 7.17 30.54 43.71
C MET A 429 6.16 30.26 44.82
N THR A 430 5.08 31.04 44.86
CA THR A 430 3.94 30.81 45.77
C THR A 430 3.17 29.54 45.40
N GLU A 431 2.20 29.12 46.20
CA GLU A 431 1.36 27.96 45.85
C GLU A 431 0.40 28.30 44.70
N GLU A 432 -0.05 29.55 44.66
CA GLU A 432 -0.86 30.16 43.60
C GLU A 432 -0.10 30.17 42.26
N ASP A 433 1.12 30.72 42.22
CA ASP A 433 1.97 30.73 41.01
C ASP A 433 2.22 29.31 40.49
N LYS A 434 2.40 28.35 41.41
CA LYS A 434 2.61 26.93 41.06
C LYS A 434 1.35 26.32 40.46
N ILE A 435 0.15 26.62 40.98
CA ILE A 435 -1.11 26.16 40.39
C ILE A 435 -1.27 26.73 38.98
N GLU A 436 -1.12 28.04 38.81
CA GLU A 436 -1.26 28.69 37.51
C GLU A 436 -0.26 28.13 36.49
N TYR A 437 1.01 28.02 36.86
CA TYR A 437 2.05 27.46 35.98
C TYR A 437 1.77 25.99 35.59
N LEU A 438 1.26 25.16 36.53
CA LEU A 438 0.89 23.77 36.27
C LEU A 438 -0.33 23.62 35.35
N VAL A 439 -1.28 24.55 35.42
CA VAL A 439 -2.42 24.62 34.50
C VAL A 439 -1.95 25.10 33.13
N ASN A 440 -1.36 26.29 33.05
CA ASN A 440 -1.01 26.99 31.81
C ASN A 440 0.10 26.28 31.01
N THR A 441 1.15 25.77 31.68
CA THR A 441 2.32 25.17 30.98
C THR A 441 2.22 23.64 30.84
N HIS A 442 1.46 22.96 31.70
CA HIS A 442 1.43 21.49 31.76
C HIS A 442 0.02 20.86 31.68
N GLY A 443 -1.01 21.67 31.37
CA GLY A 443 -2.36 21.20 31.08
C GLY A 443 -2.99 20.35 32.19
N GLN A 444 -2.60 20.58 33.45
CA GLN A 444 -3.28 19.93 34.58
C GLN A 444 -4.58 20.67 34.89
N THR A 445 -5.60 19.95 35.35
CA THR A 445 -6.76 20.60 35.98
C THR A 445 -6.34 21.19 37.33
N GLU A 446 -7.00 22.26 37.76
CA GLU A 446 -6.72 22.90 39.05
C GLU A 446 -6.77 21.91 40.22
N GLU A 447 -7.76 21.01 40.23
CA GLU A 447 -7.89 19.98 41.27
C GLU A 447 -6.66 19.07 41.35
N ARG A 448 -6.07 18.73 40.20
CA ARG A 448 -4.85 17.91 40.12
C ARG A 448 -3.63 18.70 40.58
N ALA A 449 -3.50 19.97 40.20
CA ALA A 449 -2.44 20.85 40.72
C ALA A 449 -2.54 21.01 42.24
N LYS A 450 -3.74 21.34 42.76
CA LYS A 450 -4.08 21.42 44.20
C LYS A 450 -3.95 20.09 44.94
N LYS A 451 -3.93 18.94 44.24
CA LYS A 451 -3.58 17.63 44.82
C LYS A 451 -2.08 17.36 44.82
N LEU A 452 -1.35 17.77 43.78
CA LEU A 452 0.10 17.61 43.66
C LEU A 452 0.91 18.49 44.61
N LEU A 453 0.36 19.65 45.01
CA LEU A 453 0.94 20.54 46.02
C LEU A 453 0.64 20.10 47.48
N ARG A 454 -0.26 19.15 47.70
CA ARG A 454 -0.44 18.54 49.02
C ARG A 454 0.57 17.40 49.21
N PRO A 455 1.11 17.20 50.43
CA PRO A 455 1.97 16.06 50.72
C PRO A 455 1.14 14.77 50.65
N CYS A 456 1.69 13.71 50.06
CA CYS A 456 0.96 12.45 49.90
C CYS A 456 0.71 11.77 51.27
N GLU A 457 -0.51 11.27 51.45
CA GLU A 457 -1.08 10.80 52.73
C GLU A 457 -0.25 9.71 53.43
N PHE A 458 0.54 8.93 52.68
CA PHE A 458 1.34 7.81 53.20
C PHE A 458 2.84 8.10 53.40
N PHE A 459 3.42 9.09 52.71
CA PHE A 459 4.88 9.32 52.71
C PHE A 459 5.30 10.77 52.90
N GLY A 460 4.36 11.72 53.04
CA GLY A 460 4.65 13.12 53.30
C GLY A 460 5.38 13.85 52.16
N LYS A 461 5.37 13.29 50.94
CA LYS A 461 6.11 13.83 49.78
C LYS A 461 5.20 14.60 48.84
N PHE A 462 5.73 15.69 48.31
CA PHE A 462 5.04 16.57 47.38
C PHE A 462 5.27 16.16 45.92
N GLY A 463 4.25 16.35 45.07
CA GLY A 463 4.25 15.99 43.66
C GLY A 463 3.97 14.51 43.39
N PHE A 464 4.47 13.99 42.27
CA PHE A 464 4.37 12.58 41.91
C PHE A 464 5.35 11.71 42.71
N ASP A 465 4.87 10.62 43.27
CA ASP A 465 5.66 9.68 44.07
C ASP A 465 6.84 9.05 43.34
N THR A 466 7.88 8.70 44.10
CA THR A 466 9.10 8.06 43.59
C THR A 466 8.81 6.71 42.91
N TYR A 467 7.83 5.95 43.40
CA TYR A 467 7.44 4.68 42.77
C TYR A 467 6.73 4.89 41.42
N ALA A 468 5.96 5.98 41.24
CA ALA A 468 5.29 6.29 39.98
C ALA A 468 6.33 6.60 38.88
N LEU A 469 7.35 7.38 39.21
CA LEU A 469 8.49 7.67 38.33
C LEU A 469 9.32 6.41 38.00
N GLN A 470 9.53 5.51 38.97
CA GLN A 470 10.22 4.23 38.74
C GLN A 470 9.41 3.30 37.84
N ASN A 471 8.11 3.13 38.09
CA ASN A 471 7.20 2.31 37.29
C ASN A 471 7.06 2.85 35.86
N SER A 472 6.96 4.16 35.70
CA SER A 472 6.96 4.85 34.40
C SER A 472 8.25 4.55 33.61
N ASN A 473 9.43 4.70 34.24
CA ASN A 473 10.71 4.34 33.61
C ASN A 473 10.83 2.85 33.28
N ALA A 474 10.31 1.96 34.14
CA ALA A 474 10.26 0.52 33.84
C ALA A 474 9.37 0.22 32.64
N ASN A 475 8.21 0.86 32.54
CA ASN A 475 7.30 0.76 31.40
C ASN A 475 7.92 1.30 30.09
N ILE A 476 8.65 2.42 30.13
CA ILE A 476 9.41 2.95 28.98
C ILE A 476 10.45 1.93 28.50
N ARG A 477 11.32 1.45 29.41
CA ARG A 477 12.36 0.46 29.06
C ARG A 477 11.77 -0.85 28.50
N THR A 478 10.66 -1.30 29.06
CA THR A 478 9.99 -2.55 28.64
C THR A 478 9.28 -2.38 27.30
N THR A 479 8.66 -1.22 27.05
CA THR A 479 8.01 -0.91 25.77
C THR A 479 9.04 -0.74 24.66
N ARG A 480 10.18 -0.08 24.94
CA ARG A 480 11.31 0.01 24.00
C ARG A 480 11.87 -1.36 23.66
N LYS A 481 12.32 -2.15 24.65
CA LYS A 481 12.80 -3.53 24.41
C LYS A 481 11.82 -4.39 23.62
N ARG A 482 10.51 -4.21 23.81
CA ARG A 482 9.49 -4.92 23.03
C ARG A 482 9.40 -4.44 21.58
N LEU A 483 9.55 -3.14 21.32
CA LEU A 483 9.64 -2.57 19.98
C LEU A 483 10.90 -3.08 19.27
N ASP A 484 12.07 -2.94 19.91
CA ASP A 484 13.36 -3.41 19.40
C ASP A 484 13.30 -4.90 18.99
N HIS A 485 12.69 -5.74 19.84
CA HIS A 485 12.48 -7.18 19.58
C HIS A 485 11.50 -7.50 18.45
N LEU A 486 10.54 -6.61 18.16
CA LEU A 486 9.59 -6.81 17.05
C LEU A 486 10.19 -6.33 15.73
N GLU A 487 10.85 -5.18 15.72
CA GLU A 487 11.54 -4.67 14.52
C GLU A 487 12.67 -5.62 14.11
N ALA A 488 13.44 -6.16 15.05
CA ALA A 488 14.41 -7.22 14.77
C ALA A 488 13.75 -8.52 14.23
N LEU A 489 12.61 -8.94 14.79
CA LEU A 489 11.87 -10.10 14.28
C LEU A 489 11.31 -9.88 12.88
N HIS A 490 10.89 -8.66 12.53
CA HIS A 490 10.38 -8.36 11.20
C HIS A 490 11.54 -8.33 10.19
N ASN A 491 12.69 -7.76 10.57
CA ASN A 491 13.84 -7.63 9.68
C ASN A 491 14.63 -8.94 9.48
N GLU A 492 14.60 -9.88 10.44
CA GLU A 492 15.16 -11.23 10.26
C GLU A 492 14.40 -12.03 9.18
N ALA A 493 15.10 -12.91 8.45
CA ALA A 493 14.47 -13.84 7.51
C ALA A 493 13.51 -14.85 8.19
N PRO A 494 12.46 -15.30 7.49
CA PRO A 494 11.55 -16.34 7.99
C PRO A 494 12.30 -17.67 8.16
N LEU A 495 11.98 -18.43 9.22
CA LEU A 495 12.50 -19.78 9.39
C LEU A 495 11.82 -20.74 8.40
N GLN A 496 12.64 -21.30 7.52
CA GLN A 496 12.32 -22.45 6.68
C GLN A 496 13.44 -23.48 6.85
N GLY A 497 13.10 -24.76 6.71
CA GLY A 497 14.08 -25.84 6.73
C GLY A 497 13.42 -27.20 6.66
N ASN A 498 14.16 -28.19 6.19
CA ASN A 498 13.74 -29.59 6.11
C ASN A 498 14.92 -30.50 6.45
N GLY A 499 14.61 -31.70 6.92
CA GLY A 499 15.62 -32.69 7.30
C GLY A 499 14.98 -33.97 7.81
N GLU A 500 15.79 -34.85 8.40
CA GLU A 500 15.33 -36.10 8.99
C GLU A 500 15.78 -36.20 10.45
N ALA A 501 14.86 -36.48 11.37
CA ALA A 501 15.14 -36.58 12.80
C ALA A 501 14.84 -38.00 13.29
N MET A 502 15.87 -38.83 13.42
CA MET A 502 15.78 -40.21 13.94
C MET A 502 14.76 -41.09 13.18
N GLY A 503 14.85 -41.17 11.85
CA GLY A 503 13.93 -41.99 11.05
C GLY A 503 12.59 -41.34 10.75
N THR A 504 12.48 -40.01 10.78
CA THR A 504 11.25 -39.28 10.45
C THR A 504 11.59 -37.95 9.79
N ALA A 505 11.14 -37.75 8.55
CA ALA A 505 11.27 -36.48 7.85
C ALA A 505 10.50 -35.37 8.59
N TRP A 506 11.09 -34.18 8.66
CA TRP A 506 10.49 -32.99 9.25
C TRP A 506 10.57 -31.79 8.32
N GLU A 507 9.56 -30.94 8.43
CA GLU A 507 9.46 -29.67 7.71
C GLU A 507 9.19 -28.56 8.71
N LEU A 508 10.04 -27.55 8.70
CA LEU A 508 9.96 -26.34 9.50
C LEU A 508 9.51 -25.19 8.61
N TYR A 509 8.43 -24.54 9.01
CA TYR A 509 7.94 -23.33 8.35
C TYR A 509 7.28 -22.38 9.34
N GLU A 510 7.18 -21.12 8.92
CA GLU A 510 6.44 -20.08 9.64
C GLU A 510 5.11 -19.79 8.97
N GLU A 511 4.04 -19.78 9.77
CA GLU A 511 2.68 -19.51 9.33
C GLU A 511 1.92 -18.93 10.53
N GLU A 512 0.93 -18.06 10.32
CA GLU A 512 0.06 -17.57 11.41
C GLU A 512 0.83 -16.90 12.60
N GLY A 513 1.96 -16.24 12.37
CA GLY A 513 2.82 -15.72 13.46
C GLY A 513 3.32 -16.80 14.43
N ARG A 514 3.46 -18.04 13.95
CA ARG A 514 3.88 -19.23 14.72
C ARG A 514 4.93 -20.01 13.94
N ILE A 515 5.82 -20.64 14.70
CA ILE A 515 6.77 -21.62 14.19
C ILE A 515 6.07 -22.99 14.23
N LYS A 516 6.04 -23.69 13.09
CA LYS A 516 5.42 -25.01 12.93
C LYS A 516 6.47 -26.02 12.48
N PHE A 517 6.59 -27.13 13.23
CA PHE A 517 7.28 -28.34 12.76
C PHE A 517 6.21 -29.38 12.37
N SER A 518 6.12 -29.66 11.07
CA SER A 518 5.45 -30.83 10.52
C SER A 518 6.40 -32.03 10.54
N PHE A 519 5.85 -33.24 10.58
CA PHE A 519 6.58 -34.51 10.53
C PHE A 519 5.78 -35.51 9.70
N ASP A 520 6.44 -36.29 8.85
CA ASP A 520 5.78 -37.34 8.05
C ASP A 520 5.56 -38.63 8.86
N GLY A 521 4.84 -38.49 9.98
CA GLY A 521 4.57 -39.58 10.92
C GLY A 521 4.53 -39.14 12.38
N ILE A 522 4.70 -40.11 13.28
CA ILE A 522 4.80 -39.87 14.73
C ILE A 522 6.30 -39.87 15.10
N PRO A 523 6.94 -38.71 15.27
CA PRO A 523 8.38 -38.65 15.54
C PRO A 523 8.74 -39.32 16.87
N ALA A 524 9.97 -39.82 16.96
CA ALA A 524 10.51 -40.57 18.10
C ALA A 524 10.30 -39.85 19.45
N GLU A 525 10.19 -40.60 20.55
CA GLU A 525 9.85 -40.01 21.86
C GLU A 525 10.84 -38.95 22.33
N GLU A 526 12.13 -39.12 22.03
CA GLU A 526 13.16 -38.14 22.35
C GLU A 526 12.94 -36.80 21.64
N VAL A 527 12.56 -36.83 20.35
CA VAL A 527 12.19 -35.65 19.57
C VAL A 527 10.95 -34.98 20.18
N ARG A 528 9.92 -35.76 20.53
CA ARG A 528 8.72 -35.25 21.23
C ARG A 528 9.07 -34.63 22.60
N LYS A 529 10.04 -35.20 23.32
CA LYS A 529 10.51 -34.72 24.63
C LYS A 529 11.32 -33.42 24.47
N LYS A 530 12.26 -33.35 23.52
CA LYS A 530 13.01 -32.15 23.11
C LYS A 530 12.05 -31.01 22.72
N LEU A 531 11.03 -31.28 21.91
CA LEU A 531 10.05 -30.27 21.49
C LEU A 531 9.20 -29.74 22.65
N LYS A 532 8.67 -30.64 23.50
CA LYS A 532 7.89 -30.26 24.70
C LYS A 532 8.70 -29.42 25.69
N SER A 533 9.94 -29.79 26.00
CA SER A 533 10.80 -29.02 26.93
C SER A 533 11.13 -27.63 26.37
N ASN A 534 11.21 -27.49 25.05
CA ASN A 534 11.40 -26.23 24.34
C ASN A 534 10.09 -25.48 24.04
N GLY A 535 8.99 -25.83 24.71
CA GLY A 535 7.74 -25.07 24.72
C GLY A 535 6.86 -25.22 23.47
N PHE A 536 7.16 -26.16 22.57
CA PHE A 536 6.27 -26.51 21.46
C PHE A 536 5.10 -27.36 21.94
N LYS A 537 3.92 -27.15 21.36
CA LYS A 537 2.69 -27.87 21.68
C LYS A 537 2.11 -28.51 20.43
N TRP A 538 1.71 -29.78 20.52
CA TRP A 538 1.02 -30.46 19.42
C TRP A 538 -0.35 -29.84 19.15
N SER A 539 -0.58 -29.46 17.91
CA SER A 539 -1.84 -28.89 17.40
C SER A 539 -2.61 -29.95 16.61
N ARG A 540 -3.82 -30.30 17.06
CA ARG A 540 -4.68 -31.25 16.34
C ARG A 540 -5.20 -30.70 15.00
N TYR A 541 -5.40 -29.39 14.91
CA TYR A 541 -5.94 -28.73 13.71
C TYR A 541 -4.91 -28.63 12.58
N SER A 542 -3.68 -28.23 12.92
CA SER A 542 -2.59 -28.06 11.95
C SER A 542 -1.64 -29.27 11.87
N LYS A 543 -1.97 -30.39 12.52
CA LYS A 543 -1.19 -31.65 12.57
C LYS A 543 0.32 -31.47 12.81
N ALA A 544 0.70 -30.47 13.62
CA ALA A 544 2.09 -30.01 13.74
C ALA A 544 2.44 -29.66 15.20
N TRP A 545 3.74 -29.59 15.50
CA TRP A 545 4.25 -29.02 16.73
C TRP A 545 4.41 -27.50 16.59
N VAL A 546 3.67 -26.74 17.39
CA VAL A 546 3.49 -25.30 17.19
C VAL A 546 3.99 -24.51 18.41
N ARG A 547 4.71 -23.41 18.16
CA ARG A 547 5.11 -22.42 19.17
C ARG A 547 4.88 -21.00 18.64
N LYS A 548 4.47 -20.06 19.50
CA LYS A 548 4.32 -18.65 19.11
C LYS A 548 5.66 -18.04 18.74
N LEU A 549 5.71 -17.31 17.61
CA LEU A 549 6.88 -16.55 17.19
C LEU A 549 7.25 -15.49 18.26
N THR A 550 8.50 -15.56 18.70
CA THR A 550 9.16 -14.67 19.66
C THR A 550 10.68 -14.79 19.42
N PRO A 551 11.53 -13.83 19.84
CA PRO A 551 12.98 -13.94 19.59
C PRO A 551 13.57 -15.22 20.24
N ASN A 552 13.12 -15.55 21.44
CA ASN A 552 13.47 -16.80 22.13
C ASN A 552 12.87 -18.06 21.45
N ALA A 553 11.81 -17.96 20.65
CA ALA A 553 11.35 -19.10 19.84
C ALA A 553 12.23 -19.28 18.61
N VAL A 554 12.61 -18.18 17.93
CA VAL A 554 13.52 -18.22 16.78
C VAL A 554 14.89 -18.80 17.19
N PHE A 555 15.51 -18.27 18.25
CA PHE A 555 16.78 -18.76 18.77
C PHE A 555 16.75 -20.26 19.15
N VAL A 556 15.73 -20.68 19.90
CA VAL A 556 15.57 -22.09 20.30
C VAL A 556 15.28 -23.00 19.10
N THR A 557 14.61 -22.51 18.06
CA THR A 557 14.36 -23.27 16.82
C THR A 557 15.64 -23.46 16.03
N LYS A 558 16.43 -22.40 15.83
CA LYS A 558 17.75 -22.48 15.19
C LYS A 558 18.64 -23.51 15.90
N ARG A 559 18.61 -23.55 17.24
CA ARG A 559 19.32 -24.54 18.08
C ARG A 559 18.67 -25.93 18.18
N LEU A 560 17.49 -26.14 17.61
CA LEU A 560 16.83 -27.46 17.54
C LEU A 560 17.11 -28.16 16.20
N ILE A 561 17.21 -27.40 15.11
CA ILE A 561 17.64 -27.89 13.79
C ILE A 561 19.00 -28.57 13.94
N THR A 562 19.99 -27.85 14.50
CA THR A 562 21.34 -28.34 14.80
C THR A 562 21.43 -29.34 15.98
N LEU A 563 20.31 -30.00 16.33
CA LEU A 563 20.17 -31.09 17.30
C LEU A 563 19.20 -32.19 16.79
N PHE A 564 18.87 -32.11 15.51
CA PHE A 564 18.08 -33.06 14.71
C PHE A 564 18.90 -33.50 13.49
N ASP A 565 19.67 -32.58 12.91
CA ASP A 565 20.99 -32.86 12.32
C ASP A 565 21.95 -33.50 13.37
#